data_AF-A0A090WX63-F1
#
_entry.id   AF-A0A090WX63-F1
#
_cell.length_a   1.000
_cell.length_b   1.000
_cell.length_c   1.000
_cell.angle_alpha   90.00
_cell.angle_beta   90.00
_cell.angle_gamma   90.00
#
_symmetry.space_group_name_H-M   'P 1'
#
loop_
_entity.id
_entity.type
_entity.pdbx_description
1 polymer ?
#
loop_
_entity_poly.entity_id
_entity_poly.type
_entity_poly.pdbx_seq_one_letter_code
_entity_poly.pdbx_strand_id
1 'polypeptide(L)'
;MIFVLVMTGFALYTFFSGEGQVLGIKTQTIQDIYGFLIGSIFAGVIGTGFYPIFGNRVWCRFGCPLAAYLGFVQRFKSRFRITTNGGQCISCGNCSTYCEQGIDVRAYAQKGENIVRSSCVGCGVCSAVCPRGVLKLENGPEEGRINPTDVLLGNDVDLMDLVNKK
;
A
#
# COMPACT_ATOMS: atom_id res chain seq x y z
N MET A 1 6.65 -31.84 -10.11
CA MET A 1 8.11 -31.79 -10.33
C MET A 1 8.54 -32.56 -11.58
N ILE A 2 8.14 -33.81 -11.75
CA ILE A 2 8.51 -34.64 -12.93
C ILE A 2 8.14 -33.96 -14.25
N PHE A 3 6.93 -33.41 -14.35
CA PHE A 3 6.46 -32.73 -15.56
C PHE A 3 7.30 -31.49 -15.96
N VAL A 4 7.79 -30.73 -14.97
CA VAL A 4 8.65 -29.55 -15.21
C VAL A 4 10.00 -29.99 -15.77
N LEU A 5 10.60 -31.04 -15.19
CA LEU A 5 11.88 -31.59 -15.65
C LEU A 5 11.80 -32.14 -17.08
N VAL A 6 10.68 -32.79 -17.44
CA VAL A 6 10.44 -33.29 -18.80
C VAL A 6 10.35 -32.13 -19.80
N MET A 7 9.65 -31.05 -19.45
CA MET A 7 9.51 -29.88 -20.33
C MET A 7 10.80 -29.09 -20.48
N THR A 8 11.58 -28.93 -19.40
CA THR A 8 12.92 -28.32 -19.45
C THR A 8 13.87 -29.17 -20.28
N GLY A 9 13.80 -30.50 -20.16
CA GLY A 9 14.56 -31.44 -21.00
C GLY A 9 14.21 -31.32 -22.49
N PHE A 10 12.93 -31.22 -22.82
CA PHE A 10 12.48 -30.98 -24.21
C PHE A 10 12.97 -29.64 -24.76
N ALA A 11 12.91 -28.56 -23.96
CA ALA A 11 13.41 -27.25 -24.37
C ALA A 11 14.93 -27.25 -24.61
N LEU A 12 15.70 -27.89 -23.74
CA LEU A 12 17.15 -28.06 -23.90
C LEU A 12 17.49 -28.91 -25.14
N TYR A 13 16.76 -29.99 -25.36
CA TYR A 13 16.92 -30.82 -26.56
C TYR A 13 16.69 -30.01 -27.83
N THR A 14 15.63 -29.20 -27.87
CA THR A 14 15.34 -28.35 -29.04
C THR A 14 16.35 -27.23 -29.24
N PHE A 15 16.93 -26.71 -28.15
CA PHE A 15 17.99 -25.70 -28.22
C PHE A 15 19.30 -26.28 -28.77
N PHE A 16 19.64 -27.52 -28.40
CA PHE A 16 20.85 -28.20 -28.90
C PHE A 16 20.68 -28.82 -30.28
N SER A 17 19.49 -29.29 -30.64
CA SER A 17 19.23 -29.96 -31.92
C SER A 17 18.88 -28.99 -33.06
N GLY A 18 18.57 -27.72 -32.79
CA GLY A 18 18.29 -26.71 -33.81
C GLY A 18 17.01 -26.94 -34.63
N GLU A 19 16.32 -28.05 -34.44
CA GLU A 19 15.06 -28.38 -35.09
C GLU A 19 13.87 -27.81 -34.28
N GLY A 20 13.14 -26.88 -34.88
CA GLY A 20 11.93 -26.28 -34.29
C GLY A 20 10.71 -27.21 -34.21
N GLN A 21 10.90 -28.50 -34.49
CA GLN A 21 9.86 -29.53 -34.48
C GLN A 21 10.39 -30.78 -33.79
N VAL A 22 9.72 -31.21 -32.73
CA VAL A 22 9.94 -32.54 -32.14
C VAL A 22 8.65 -33.31 -32.33
N LEU A 23 8.72 -34.48 -32.98
CA LEU A 23 7.56 -35.35 -33.25
C LEU A 23 6.43 -34.67 -34.06
N GLY A 24 6.77 -33.84 -35.04
CA GLY A 24 5.79 -33.20 -35.96
C GLY A 24 4.99 -32.05 -35.35
N ILE A 25 5.26 -31.67 -34.09
CA ILE A 25 4.62 -30.55 -33.41
C ILE A 25 5.67 -29.46 -33.19
N LYS A 26 5.33 -28.20 -33.51
CA LYS A 26 6.21 -27.06 -33.26
C LYS A 26 6.44 -26.91 -31.75
N THR A 27 7.70 -26.95 -31.34
CA THR A 27 8.10 -26.78 -29.93
C THR A 27 7.58 -25.47 -29.34
N GLN A 28 7.50 -24.42 -30.17
CA GLN A 28 6.98 -23.11 -29.78
C GLN A 28 5.55 -23.18 -29.24
N THR A 29 4.67 -23.94 -29.90
CA THR A 29 3.26 -24.07 -29.49
C THR A 29 3.13 -24.79 -28.14
N ILE A 30 4.00 -25.77 -27.88
CA ILE A 30 4.06 -26.48 -26.60
C ILE A 30 4.53 -25.53 -25.48
N GLN A 31 5.53 -24.69 -25.76
CA GLN A 31 6.03 -23.70 -24.81
C GLN A 31 4.99 -22.61 -24.50
N ASP A 32 4.26 -22.13 -25.50
CA ASP A 32 3.22 -21.10 -25.32
C ASP A 32 2.06 -21.62 -24.48
N ILE A 33 1.57 -22.84 -24.76
CA ILE A 33 0.50 -23.49 -23.98
C ILE A 33 0.96 -23.73 -22.54
N TYR A 34 2.20 -24.20 -22.37
CA TYR A 34 2.78 -24.42 -21.05
C TYR A 34 2.93 -23.13 -20.26
N GLY A 35 3.42 -22.06 -20.89
CA GLY A 35 3.56 -20.73 -20.28
C GLY A 35 2.21 -20.14 -19.88
N PHE A 36 1.19 -20.29 -20.73
CA PHE A 36 -0.17 -19.85 -20.40
C PHE A 36 -0.81 -20.66 -19.27
N LEU A 37 -0.65 -21.99 -19.27
CA LEU A 37 -1.18 -22.88 -18.24
C LEU A 37 -0.52 -22.59 -16.88
N ILE A 38 0.81 -22.47 -16.85
CA ILE A 38 1.53 -22.15 -15.62
C ILE A 38 1.25 -20.73 -15.17
N GLY A 39 1.25 -19.76 -16.08
CA GLY A 39 0.97 -18.36 -15.77
C GLY A 39 -0.43 -18.18 -15.16
N SER A 40 -1.45 -18.84 -15.71
CA SER A 40 -2.81 -18.81 -15.17
C SER A 40 -2.93 -19.50 -13.82
N ILE A 41 -2.27 -20.64 -13.61
CA ILE A 41 -2.26 -21.32 -12.32
C ILE A 41 -1.56 -20.47 -11.26
N PHE A 42 -0.37 -19.91 -11.54
CA PHE A 42 0.32 -19.05 -10.56
C PHE A 42 -0.42 -17.75 -10.31
N ALA A 43 -0.98 -17.11 -11.35
CA ALA A 43 -1.82 -15.92 -11.17
C ALA A 43 -3.06 -16.24 -10.33
N GLY A 44 -3.67 -17.41 -10.54
CA GLY A 44 -4.80 -17.91 -9.75
C GLY A 44 -4.41 -18.21 -8.31
N VAL A 45 -3.37 -19.02 -8.07
CA VAL A 45 -2.95 -19.48 -6.73
C VAL A 45 -2.34 -18.35 -5.90
N ILE A 46 -1.46 -17.53 -6.48
CA ILE A 46 -0.91 -16.36 -5.78
C ILE A 46 -2.01 -15.31 -5.59
N GLY A 47 -2.85 -15.10 -6.60
CA GLY A 47 -3.96 -14.15 -6.52
C GLY A 47 -4.96 -14.53 -5.43
N THR A 48 -5.54 -15.73 -5.49
CA THR A 48 -6.58 -16.20 -4.56
C THR A 48 -6.03 -16.68 -3.22
N GLY A 49 -4.83 -17.23 -3.18
CA GLY A 49 -4.20 -17.73 -1.95
C GLY A 49 -3.76 -16.61 -0.99
N PHE A 50 -3.48 -15.41 -1.51
CA PHE A 50 -3.14 -14.24 -0.67
C PHE A 50 -4.37 -13.59 -0.01
N TYR A 51 -5.58 -13.73 -0.57
CA TYR A 51 -6.81 -13.13 -0.03
C TYR A 51 -7.18 -13.60 1.38
N PRO A 52 -7.18 -14.91 1.72
CA PRO A 52 -7.59 -15.36 3.05
C PRO A 52 -6.59 -14.99 4.15
N ILE A 53 -5.31 -14.78 3.81
CA ILE A 53 -4.26 -14.48 4.80
C ILE A 53 -4.13 -12.98 5.05
N PHE A 54 -4.19 -12.16 3.99
CA PHE A 54 -3.93 -10.73 4.10
C PHE A 54 -5.20 -9.85 3.99
N GLY A 55 -6.37 -10.47 3.85
CA GLY A 55 -7.70 -9.82 3.90
C GLY A 55 -8.30 -9.43 2.55
N ASN A 56 -9.45 -8.75 2.58
CA ASN A 56 -10.24 -8.44 1.36
C ASN A 56 -9.64 -7.35 0.44
N ARG A 57 -8.57 -6.64 0.83
CA ARG A 57 -8.01 -5.50 0.06
C ARG A 57 -6.52 -5.63 -0.28
N VAL A 58 -5.99 -6.85 -0.32
CA VAL A 58 -4.54 -7.11 -0.50
C VAL A 58 -4.07 -6.66 -1.88
N TRP A 59 -4.85 -7.00 -2.90
CA TRP A 59 -4.55 -6.55 -4.26
C TRP A 59 -4.58 -5.03 -4.36
N CYS A 60 -5.58 -4.36 -3.76
CA CYS A 60 -5.64 -2.91 -3.71
C CYS A 60 -4.45 -2.27 -2.97
N ARG A 61 -3.91 -2.93 -1.94
CA ARG A 61 -2.79 -2.41 -1.14
C ARG A 61 -1.42 -2.62 -1.79
N PHE A 62 -1.20 -3.75 -2.46
CA PHE A 62 0.14 -4.15 -2.92
C PHE A 62 0.27 -4.38 -4.43
N GLY A 63 -0.81 -4.78 -5.11
CA GLY A 63 -0.77 -5.22 -6.51
C GLY A 63 -1.45 -4.30 -7.51
N CYS A 64 -2.26 -3.34 -7.04
CA CYS A 64 -3.05 -2.46 -7.90
C CYS A 64 -2.20 -1.26 -8.37
N PRO A 65 -1.82 -1.18 -9.66
CA PRO A 65 -1.05 -0.04 -10.17
C PRO A 65 -1.84 1.27 -10.05
N LEU A 66 -3.17 1.21 -10.14
CA LEU A 66 -4.04 2.37 -9.93
C LEU A 66 -3.96 2.90 -8.50
N ALA A 67 -3.87 2.02 -7.49
CA ALA A 67 -3.72 2.44 -6.10
C ALA A 67 -2.37 3.12 -5.84
N ALA A 68 -1.29 2.64 -6.47
CA ALA A 68 0.01 3.29 -6.40
C ALA A 68 -0.03 4.69 -7.04
N TYR A 69 -0.64 4.82 -8.22
CA TYR A 69 -0.80 6.10 -8.91
C TYR A 69 -1.64 7.08 -8.10
N LEU A 70 -2.82 6.66 -7.64
CA LEU A 70 -3.70 7.48 -6.81
C LEU A 70 -3.06 7.86 -5.48
N GLY A 71 -2.37 6.94 -4.81
CA GLY A 71 -1.67 7.22 -3.57
C GLY A 71 -0.52 8.23 -3.74
N PHE A 72 0.17 8.17 -4.88
CA PHE A 72 1.18 9.16 -5.24
C PHE A 72 0.55 10.53 -5.48
N VAL A 73 -0.47 10.62 -6.35
CA VAL A 73 -1.18 11.88 -6.61
C VAL A 73 -1.78 12.45 -5.32
N GLN A 74 -2.39 11.61 -4.50
CA GLN A 74 -3.00 12.01 -3.24
C GLN A 74 -1.97 12.53 -2.22
N ARG A 75 -0.75 11.98 -2.18
CA ARG A 75 0.31 12.50 -1.31
C ARG A 75 0.64 13.96 -1.61
N PHE A 76 0.68 14.33 -2.90
CA PHE A 76 1.16 15.65 -3.35
C PHE A 76 0.04 16.66 -3.67
N LYS A 77 -1.12 16.20 -4.14
CA LYS A 77 -2.21 17.05 -4.66
C LYS A 77 -3.51 17.00 -3.85
N SER A 78 -3.59 16.20 -2.78
CA SER A 78 -4.81 16.17 -1.98
C SER A 78 -4.88 17.32 -0.97
N ARG A 79 -6.02 18.01 -0.97
CA ARG A 79 -6.36 19.06 0.00
C ARG A 79 -6.77 18.48 1.37
N PHE A 80 -7.19 17.22 1.39
CA PHE A 80 -7.59 16.52 2.61
C PHE A 80 -6.36 16.02 3.39
N ARG A 81 -6.18 16.51 4.61
CA ARG A 81 -5.12 16.07 5.54
C ARG A 81 -5.74 15.61 6.85
N ILE A 82 -5.12 14.62 7.49
CA ILE A 82 -5.49 14.24 8.85
C ILE A 82 -4.47 14.86 9.78
N THR A 83 -4.91 15.87 10.53
CA THR A 83 -4.13 16.50 11.60
C THR A 83 -4.30 15.70 12.88
N THR A 84 -3.27 15.70 13.71
CA THR A 84 -3.30 15.02 15.00
C THR A 84 -3.04 16.00 16.13
N ASN A 85 -3.68 15.79 17.28
CA ASN A 85 -3.35 16.45 18.53
C ASN A 85 -2.78 15.40 19.49
N GLY A 86 -1.47 15.19 19.44
CA GLY A 86 -0.83 14.08 20.16
C GLY A 86 -1.00 14.14 21.68
N GLY A 87 -1.14 15.34 22.26
CA GLY A 87 -1.32 15.53 23.70
C GLY A 87 -2.58 14.88 24.29
N GLN A 88 -3.57 14.54 23.47
CA GLN A 88 -4.83 13.93 23.91
C GLN A 88 -4.92 12.41 23.64
N CYS A 89 -3.87 11.82 23.04
CA CYS A 89 -3.85 10.41 22.64
C CYS A 89 -3.70 9.46 23.84
N ILE A 90 -4.61 8.48 23.97
CA ILE A 90 -4.54 7.40 24.99
C ILE A 90 -4.06 6.06 24.45
N SER A 91 -3.52 6.03 23.23
CA SER A 91 -2.94 4.81 22.66
C SER A 91 -3.91 3.62 22.52
N CYS A 92 -5.23 3.86 22.48
CA CYS A 92 -6.26 2.83 22.40
C CYS A 92 -6.22 1.96 21.12
N GLY A 93 -5.62 2.47 20.02
CA GLY A 93 -5.40 1.69 18.80
C GLY A 93 -6.58 1.58 17.83
N ASN A 94 -7.78 2.04 18.18
CA ASN A 94 -8.96 1.96 17.31
C ASN A 94 -8.71 2.56 15.92
N CYS A 95 -7.98 3.67 15.84
CA CYS A 95 -7.64 4.31 14.57
C CYS A 95 -6.79 3.43 13.63
N SER A 96 -5.88 2.61 14.17
CA SER A 96 -5.08 1.66 13.39
C SER A 96 -5.90 0.42 13.00
N THR A 97 -6.74 -0.09 13.91
CA THR A 97 -7.56 -1.29 13.68
C THR A 97 -8.58 -1.09 12.55
N TYR A 98 -9.25 0.07 12.52
CA TYR A 98 -10.25 0.39 11.50
C TYR A 98 -9.64 0.99 10.21
N CYS A 99 -8.32 1.13 10.14
CA CYS A 99 -7.66 1.61 8.94
C CYS A 99 -7.62 0.50 7.88
N GLU A 100 -8.49 0.59 6.88
CA GLU A 100 -8.53 -0.34 5.74
C GLU A 100 -7.24 -0.34 4.89
N GLN A 101 -6.43 0.72 5.00
CA GLN A 101 -5.12 0.82 4.34
C GLN A 101 -3.99 0.20 5.20
N GLY A 102 -4.33 -0.25 6.42
CA GLY A 102 -3.42 -0.87 7.40
C GLY A 102 -2.21 0.00 7.75
N ILE A 103 -2.47 1.29 7.94
CA ILE A 103 -1.51 2.26 8.45
C ILE A 103 -1.58 2.21 9.98
N ASP A 104 -0.43 2.21 10.65
CA ASP A 104 -0.40 2.35 12.11
C ASP A 104 -0.61 3.82 12.51
N VAL A 105 -1.87 4.26 12.48
CA VAL A 105 -2.29 5.63 12.79
C VAL A 105 -2.01 5.99 14.25
N ARG A 106 -2.07 5.03 15.17
CA ARG A 106 -1.78 5.22 16.60
C ARG A 106 -0.37 5.78 16.82
N ALA A 107 0.64 5.24 16.13
CA ALA A 107 2.02 5.70 16.26
C ALA A 107 2.17 7.16 15.83
N TYR A 108 1.52 7.57 14.74
CA TYR A 108 1.48 8.98 14.31
C TYR A 108 0.82 9.87 15.35
N ALA A 109 -0.30 9.41 15.92
CA ALA A 109 -1.02 10.16 16.95
C ALA A 109 -0.19 10.35 18.22
N GLN A 110 0.53 9.32 18.68
CA GLN A 110 1.41 9.41 19.85
C GLN A 110 2.58 10.39 19.64
N LYS A 111 3.11 10.45 18.42
CA LYS A 111 4.21 11.37 18.07
C LYS A 111 3.75 12.81 17.82
N GLY A 112 2.45 13.06 17.72
CA GLY A 112 1.94 14.36 17.29
C GLY A 112 2.23 14.66 15.82
N GLU A 113 2.54 13.66 15.00
CA GLU A 113 2.85 13.86 13.58
C GLU A 113 1.61 13.73 12.70
N ASN A 114 1.46 14.64 11.73
CA ASN A 114 0.42 14.52 10.71
C ASN A 114 0.61 13.27 9.86
N ILE A 115 -0.50 12.67 9.42
CA ILE A 115 -0.45 11.44 8.63
C ILE A 115 -0.22 11.80 7.17
N VAL A 116 1.06 11.91 6.79
CA VAL A 116 1.49 12.16 5.42
C VAL A 116 2.09 10.88 4.83
N ARG A 117 1.22 9.97 4.36
CA ARG A 117 1.63 8.71 3.69
C ARG A 117 0.89 8.57 2.37
N SER A 118 1.56 8.09 1.32
CA SER A 118 0.92 7.83 0.01
C SER A 118 -0.16 6.75 0.09
N SER A 119 -0.05 5.81 1.01
CA SER A 119 -1.09 4.80 1.27
C SER A 119 -2.33 5.38 1.95
N CYS A 120 -2.28 6.62 2.47
CA CYS A 120 -3.42 7.25 3.10
C CYS A 120 -4.33 7.89 2.05
N VAL A 121 -5.53 7.34 1.88
CA VAL A 121 -6.56 7.87 0.97
C VAL A 121 -7.42 8.97 1.58
N GLY A 122 -7.11 9.42 2.81
CA GLY A 122 -7.83 10.51 3.46
C GLY A 122 -9.31 10.23 3.75
N CYS A 123 -9.71 8.97 3.98
CA CYS A 123 -11.11 8.58 4.18
C CYS A 123 -11.74 9.06 5.50
N GLY A 124 -10.94 9.54 6.46
CA GLY A 124 -11.46 10.10 7.72
C GLY A 124 -12.02 9.10 8.73
N VAL A 125 -11.96 7.78 8.45
CA VAL A 125 -12.44 6.75 9.40
C VAL A 125 -11.73 6.86 10.74
N CYS A 126 -10.42 7.11 10.73
CA CYS A 126 -9.62 7.24 11.95
C CYS A 126 -10.04 8.42 12.84
N SER A 127 -10.51 9.53 12.27
CA SER A 127 -11.07 10.65 13.05
C SER A 127 -12.46 10.33 13.61
N ALA A 128 -13.28 9.59 12.86
CA ALA A 128 -14.62 9.21 13.30
C ALA A 128 -14.61 8.19 14.46
N VAL A 129 -13.67 7.23 14.45
CA VAL A 129 -13.58 6.16 15.47
C VAL A 129 -12.77 6.55 16.71
N CYS A 130 -12.16 7.73 16.72
CA CYS A 130 -11.32 8.18 17.84
C CYS A 130 -12.20 8.68 19.00
N PRO A 131 -12.23 8.01 20.17
CA PRO A 131 -13.11 8.41 21.28
C PRO A 131 -12.72 9.75 21.91
N ARG A 132 -11.47 10.19 21.72
CA ARG A 132 -10.93 11.45 22.26
C ARG A 132 -10.93 12.59 21.25
N GLY A 133 -11.28 12.34 19.98
CA GLY A 133 -11.23 13.36 18.93
C GLY A 133 -9.82 13.88 18.62
N VAL A 134 -8.78 13.09 18.88
CA VAL A 134 -7.36 13.43 18.66
C VAL A 134 -7.06 13.72 17.20
N LEU A 135 -7.71 13.00 16.29
CA LEU A 135 -7.50 13.07 14.87
C LEU A 135 -8.62 13.90 14.24
N LYS A 136 -8.27 14.86 13.39
CA LYS A 136 -9.23 15.68 12.65
C LYS A 136 -8.96 15.60 11.16
N LEU A 137 -10.03 15.48 10.39
CA LEU A 137 -9.97 15.61 8.93
C LEU A 137 -10.12 17.08 8.57
N GLU A 138 -9.05 17.69 8.08
CA GLU A 138 -9.01 19.09 7.69
C GLU A 138 -8.81 19.22 6.18
N ASN A 139 -9.42 20.26 5.62
CA ASN A 139 -9.20 20.68 4.26
C ASN A 139 -8.24 21.88 4.28
N GLY A 140 -7.06 21.75 3.68
CA GLY A 140 -6.06 22.81 3.69
C GLY A 140 -5.30 22.94 2.37
N PRO A 141 -4.48 24.00 2.23
CA PRO A 141 -3.68 24.24 1.02
C PRO A 141 -2.68 23.12 0.75
N GLU A 142 -2.29 22.97 -0.52
CA GLU A 142 -1.27 22.00 -0.98
C GLU A 142 0.14 22.35 -0.45
N GLU A 143 0.40 23.63 -0.20
CA GLU A 143 1.66 24.14 0.32
C GLU A 143 1.91 23.62 1.75
N GLY A 144 3.12 23.07 1.98
CA GLY A 144 3.56 22.61 3.30
C GLY A 144 3.01 21.24 3.75
N ARG A 145 2.31 20.49 2.90
CA ARG A 145 1.67 19.20 3.28
C ARG A 145 2.63 18.13 3.80
N ILE A 146 3.88 18.11 3.34
CA ILE A 146 4.88 17.08 3.69
C ILE A 146 5.65 17.46 4.96
N ASN A 147 5.59 18.72 5.37
CA ASN A 147 6.22 19.16 6.60
C ASN A 147 5.33 18.73 7.77
N PRO A 148 5.89 18.05 8.79
CA PRO A 148 5.18 17.90 10.05
C PRO A 148 4.86 19.30 10.56
N THR A 149 3.59 19.60 10.79
CA THR A 149 3.27 20.79 11.60
C THR A 149 3.49 20.35 13.03
N ASP A 150 4.49 20.94 13.68
CA ASP A 150 4.74 20.69 15.10
C ASP A 150 3.47 21.04 15.88
N VAL A 151 2.95 20.06 16.59
CA VAL A 151 1.74 20.20 17.38
C VAL A 151 2.11 20.99 18.62
N LEU A 152 1.58 22.21 18.72
CA LEU A 152 1.69 23.08 19.87
C LEU A 152 0.97 22.44 21.07
N LEU A 153 1.69 21.66 21.87
CA LEU A 153 1.31 21.40 23.25
C LEU A 153 1.43 22.74 24.00
N GLY A 154 0.53 22.96 24.95
CA GLY A 154 0.43 24.25 25.66
C GLY A 154 1.67 24.64 26.48
N ASN A 155 2.74 23.86 26.44
CA ASN A 155 3.99 24.08 27.17
C ASN A 155 5.21 24.22 26.24
N ASP A 156 4.99 24.41 24.93
CA ASP A 156 6.04 24.33 23.93
C ASP A 156 6.67 25.69 23.66
N VAL A 157 8.01 25.68 23.55
CA VAL A 157 8.81 26.84 23.10
C VAL A 157 8.36 27.37 21.73
N ASP A 158 7.85 26.50 20.85
CA ASP A 158 7.35 26.87 19.52
C ASP A 158 6.09 27.78 19.55
N LEU A 159 5.28 27.71 20.62
CA LEU A 159 4.11 28.60 20.76
C LEU A 159 4.56 30.05 20.98
N MET A 160 5.61 30.25 21.77
CA MET A 160 6.18 31.57 22.01
C MET A 160 6.79 32.13 20.72
N ASP A 161 7.44 31.31 19.91
CA ASP A 161 8.01 31.73 18.62
C ASP A 161 6.94 32.11 17.59
N LEU A 162 5.81 31.39 17.54
CA LEU A 162 4.69 31.71 16.65
C LEU A 162 3.91 32.96 17.10
N VAL A 163 3.76 33.18 18.41
CA VAL A 163 3.15 34.41 18.95
C VAL A 163 4.04 35.63 18.68
N ASN A 164 5.36 35.47 18.82
CA ASN A 164 6.33 36.54 18.56
C ASN A 164 6.55 36.86 17.08
N LYS A 165 6.16 35.95 16.17
CA LYS A 165 6.30 36.14 14.70
C LYS A 165 5.20 37.02 14.07
N LYS A 166 4.26 37.51 14.88
CA LYS A 166 3.07 38.25 14.42
C LYS A 166 3.24 39.75 14.51
#